data_AF-A0A8X6RHR2-F1
#
_entry.id   AF-A0A8X6RHR2-F1
#
_cell.length_a   1.000
_cell.length_b   1.000
_cell.length_c   1.000
_cell.angle_alpha   90.00
_cell.angle_beta   90.00
_cell.angle_gamma   90.00
#
_symmetry.space_group_name_H-M   'P 1'
#
loop_
_entity.id
_entity.type
_entity.pdbx_description
1 polymer ?
#
loop_
_entity_poly.entity_id
_entity_poly.type
_entity_poly.pdbx_seq_one_letter_code
_entity_poly.pdbx_strand_id
1 'polypeptide(L)'
;MSFHKNTRKEDLINVLKEIGEQATSKETIIELKTKLEKSAAFKDDPDFVINLLNLSVEDRQAKAERQLQETNSQLELEKNYSKLNEKLNFRKLWQKGKQHNKVQKEIRII
;
A
#
# COMPACT_ATOMS: atom_id res chain seq x y z
N MET A 1 -21.98 -23.83 6.35
CA MET A 1 -21.31 -22.59 6.81
C MET A 1 -20.69 -21.92 5.59
N SER A 2 -20.88 -20.61 5.38
CA SER A 2 -20.36 -19.91 4.19
C SER A 2 -19.08 -19.19 4.57
N PHE A 3 -17.94 -19.55 3.97
CA PHE A 3 -16.70 -18.80 4.10
C PHE A 3 -16.91 -17.35 3.64
N HIS A 4 -16.37 -16.40 4.41
CA HIS A 4 -16.52 -14.97 4.21
C HIS A 4 -16.33 -14.55 2.74
N LYS A 5 -17.22 -13.69 2.26
CA LYS A 5 -17.28 -13.20 0.87
C LYS A 5 -15.99 -12.52 0.38
N ASN A 6 -15.07 -12.17 1.29
CA ASN A 6 -13.86 -11.41 0.99
C ASN A 6 -12.55 -12.20 1.16
N THR A 7 -12.65 -13.52 1.34
CA THR A 7 -11.51 -14.42 1.51
C THR A 7 -10.76 -14.59 0.19
N ARG A 8 -9.47 -14.29 0.17
CA ARG A 8 -8.59 -14.53 -0.99
C ARG A 8 -7.91 -15.88 -0.91
N LYS A 9 -7.34 -16.31 -2.04
CA LYS A 9 -6.55 -17.54 -2.15
C LYS A 9 -5.39 -17.56 -1.16
N GLU A 10 -4.69 -16.45 -1.01
CA GLU A 10 -3.56 -16.30 -0.09
C GLU A 10 -3.99 -16.51 1.36
N ASP A 11 -5.13 -15.91 1.74
CA ASP A 11 -5.68 -16.02 3.10
C ASP A 11 -5.90 -17.51 3.46
N LEU A 12 -6.50 -18.29 2.54
CA LEU A 12 -6.72 -19.74 2.72
C LEU A 12 -5.41 -20.53 2.80
N ILE A 13 -4.42 -20.21 1.97
CA ILE A 13 -3.11 -20.88 1.99
C ILE A 13 -2.42 -20.64 3.34
N ASN A 14 -2.50 -19.43 3.87
CA ASN A 14 -1.90 -19.08 5.16
C ASN A 14 -2.57 -19.85 6.30
N VAL A 15 -3.91 -19.86 6.36
CA VAL A 15 -4.65 -20.59 7.39
C VAL A 15 -4.37 -22.08 7.32
N LEU A 16 -4.37 -22.69 6.13
CA LEU A 16 -4.04 -24.10 5.96
C LEU A 16 -2.64 -24.41 6.51
N LYS A 17 -1.64 -23.56 6.23
CA LYS A 17 -0.29 -23.72 6.78
C LYS A 17 -0.25 -23.58 8.31
N GLU A 18 -1.02 -22.66 8.88
CA GLU A 18 -1.09 -22.46 10.34
C GLU A 18 -1.69 -23.67 11.06
N ILE A 19 -2.70 -24.32 10.48
CA ILE A 19 -3.30 -25.54 11.04
C ILE A 19 -2.49 -26.81 10.70
N GLY A 20 -1.31 -26.67 10.11
CA GLY A 20 -0.41 -27.79 9.77
C GLY A 20 -0.78 -28.56 8.50
N GLU A 21 -1.71 -28.04 7.70
CA GLU A 21 -2.08 -28.62 6.40
C GLU A 21 -1.17 -28.10 5.28
N GLN A 22 -0.91 -28.96 4.30
CA GLN A 22 -0.16 -28.55 3.10
C GLN A 22 -1.04 -27.68 2.23
N ALA A 23 -0.56 -26.51 1.81
CA ALA A 23 -1.26 -25.65 0.85
C ALA A 23 -0.29 -25.03 -0.14
N THR A 24 -0.62 -25.16 -1.42
CA THR A 24 0.19 -24.72 -2.54
C THR A 24 -0.53 -23.63 -3.33
N SER A 25 0.26 -22.73 -3.92
CA SER A 25 -0.27 -21.69 -4.80
C SER A 25 -0.82 -22.22 -6.13
N LYS A 26 -0.69 -23.53 -6.41
CA LYS A 26 -1.26 -24.17 -7.60
C LYS A 26 -2.73 -24.57 -7.40
N GLU A 27 -3.14 -24.91 -6.18
CA GLU A 27 -4.51 -25.29 -5.85
C GLU A 27 -5.50 -24.13 -6.10
N THR A 28 -6.71 -24.44 -6.54
CA THR A 28 -7.79 -23.48 -6.74
C THR A 28 -8.39 -23.06 -5.39
N ILE A 29 -9.11 -21.92 -5.35
CA ILE A 29 -9.81 -21.48 -4.13
C ILE A 29 -10.80 -22.54 -3.65
N ILE A 30 -11.48 -23.24 -4.57
CA ILE A 30 -12.45 -24.28 -4.24
C ILE A 30 -11.75 -25.50 -3.61
N GLU A 31 -10.61 -25.92 -4.16
CA GLU A 31 -9.80 -27.01 -3.61
C GLU A 31 -9.29 -26.66 -2.21
N LEU A 32 -8.77 -25.45 -2.00
CA LEU A 32 -8.29 -24.99 -0.70
C LEU A 32 -9.42 -24.93 0.34
N LYS A 33 -10.60 -24.42 -0.03
CA LYS A 33 -11.79 -24.43 0.86
C LYS A 33 -12.19 -25.86 1.23
N THR A 34 -12.24 -26.74 0.24
CA THR A 34 -12.60 -28.15 0.46
C THR A 34 -11.60 -28.84 1.39
N LYS A 35 -10.30 -28.52 1.24
CA LYS A 35 -9.24 -29.05 2.10
C LYS A 35 -9.37 -28.53 3.52
N LEU A 36 -9.65 -27.25 3.68
CA LEU A 36 -9.88 -26.61 4.97
C LEU A 36 -11.07 -27.26 5.70
N GLU A 37 -12.21 -27.41 5.03
CA GLU A 37 -13.41 -28.08 5.60
C GLU A 37 -13.16 -29.54 5.97
N LYS A 38 -12.24 -30.23 5.28
CA LYS A 38 -11.90 -31.63 5.54
C LYS A 38 -10.82 -31.81 6.60
N SER A 39 -10.08 -30.76 6.94
CA SER A 39 -8.98 -30.80 7.90
C SER A 39 -9.45 -31.26 9.29
N ALA A 40 -8.56 -31.88 10.05
CA ALA A 40 -8.87 -32.28 11.42
C ALA A 40 -9.17 -31.05 12.28
N ALA A 41 -8.39 -29.98 12.14
CA ALA A 41 -8.56 -28.73 12.90
C ALA A 41 -9.95 -28.11 12.67
N PHE A 42 -10.44 -28.06 11.43
CA PHE A 42 -11.78 -27.51 11.16
C PHE A 42 -12.90 -28.39 11.69
N LYS A 43 -12.71 -29.72 11.75
CA LYS A 43 -13.71 -30.63 12.32
C LYS A 43 -13.74 -30.59 13.83
N ASP A 44 -12.59 -30.39 14.45
CA ASP A 44 -12.43 -30.33 15.89
C ASP A 44 -12.90 -28.99 16.44
N ASP A 45 -12.43 -27.89 15.85
CA ASP A 45 -12.81 -26.52 16.21
C ASP A 45 -13.01 -25.64 14.96
N PRO A 46 -14.23 -25.61 14.39
CA PRO A 46 -14.57 -24.74 13.27
C PRO A 46 -14.40 -23.26 13.59
N ASP A 47 -14.70 -22.84 14.83
CA ASP A 47 -14.69 -21.43 15.24
C ASP A 47 -13.26 -20.89 15.31
N PHE A 48 -12.32 -21.70 15.81
CA PHE A 48 -10.89 -21.39 15.76
C PHE A 48 -10.41 -21.14 14.33
N VAL A 49 -10.75 -22.02 13.39
CA VAL A 49 -10.32 -21.88 11.99
C VAL A 49 -10.98 -20.66 11.32
N ILE A 50 -12.25 -20.38 11.64
CA ILE A 50 -12.92 -19.17 11.16
C ILE A 50 -12.23 -17.91 11.71
N ASN A 51 -11.83 -17.92 12.99
CA ASN A 51 -11.10 -16.81 13.60
C ASN A 51 -9.72 -16.60 12.96
N LEU A 52 -8.96 -17.66 12.68
CA LEU A 52 -7.71 -17.56 11.93
C LEU A 52 -7.93 -16.94 10.54
N LEU A 53 -9.00 -17.33 9.87
CA LEU A 53 -9.34 -16.76 8.57
C LEU A 53 -9.66 -15.27 8.65
N ASN A 54 -10.39 -14.85 9.69
CA ASN A 54 -10.68 -13.43 9.94
C ASN A 54 -9.40 -12.65 10.16
N LEU A 55 -8.52 -13.13 11.04
CA LEU A 55 -7.23 -12.49 11.33
C LEU A 55 -6.37 -12.36 10.07
N SER A 56 -6.31 -13.41 9.24
CA SER A 56 -5.58 -13.39 7.97
C SER A 56 -6.12 -12.34 6.99
N VAL A 57 -7.45 -12.18 6.91
CA VAL A 57 -8.10 -11.14 6.09
C VAL A 57 -7.83 -9.74 6.64
N GLU A 58 -7.93 -9.55 7.95
CA GLU A 58 -7.69 -8.28 8.64
C GLU A 58 -6.23 -7.84 8.46
N ASP A 59 -5.26 -8.74 8.65
CA ASP A 59 -3.84 -8.48 8.46
C ASP A 59 -3.53 -8.01 7.04
N ARG A 60 -4.12 -8.66 6.03
CA ARG A 60 -3.98 -8.25 4.63
C ARG A 60 -4.56 -6.85 4.39
N GLN A 61 -5.73 -6.54 4.96
CA GLN A 61 -6.35 -5.22 4.83
C GLN A 61 -5.50 -4.14 5.51
N ALA A 62 -5.08 -4.37 6.75
CA ALA A 62 -4.22 -3.46 7.50
C ALA A 62 -2.86 -3.23 6.81
N LYS A 63 -2.31 -4.24 6.14
CA LYS A 63 -1.10 -4.08 5.32
C LYS A 63 -1.36 -3.22 4.09
N ALA A 64 -2.48 -3.41 3.40
CA ALA A 64 -2.84 -2.62 2.22
C ALA A 64 -3.07 -1.14 2.58
N GLU A 65 -3.73 -0.87 3.70
CA GLU A 65 -3.95 0.50 4.21
C GLU A 65 -2.65 1.21 4.53
N ARG A 66 -1.72 0.53 5.21
CA ARG A 66 -0.37 1.07 5.50
C ARG A 66 0.37 1.42 4.20
N GLN A 67 0.37 0.54 3.21
CA GLN A 67 1.02 0.78 1.91
C GLN A 67 0.40 1.98 1.17
N LEU A 68 -0.92 2.12 1.23
CA LEU A 68 -1.61 3.26 0.63
C LEU A 68 -1.23 4.57 1.33
N GLN A 69 -1.17 4.57 2.66
CA GLN A 69 -0.76 5.72 3.46
C GLN A 69 0.68 6.14 3.16
N GLU A 70 1.61 5.18 3.07
CA GLU A 70 3.01 5.43 2.70
C GLU A 70 3.11 6.04 1.30
N THR A 71 2.39 5.50 0.33
CA THR A 71 2.38 6.00 -1.05
C THR A 71 1.84 7.43 -1.13
N ASN A 72 0.74 7.71 -0.44
CA ASN A 72 0.18 9.07 -0.38
C ASN A 72 1.14 10.06 0.27
N SER A 73 1.81 9.65 1.36
CA SER A 73 2.80 10.49 2.04
C SER A 73 3.99 10.81 1.13
N GLN A 74 4.48 9.83 0.37
CA GLN A 74 5.54 10.04 -0.62
C GLN A 74 5.10 11.01 -1.72
N LEU A 75 3.89 10.84 -2.25
CA LEU A 75 3.34 11.72 -3.28
C LEU A 75 3.17 13.16 -2.78
N GLU A 76 2.76 13.35 -1.53
CA GLU A 76 2.68 14.68 -0.90
C GLU A 76 4.05 15.33 -0.75
N LEU A 77 5.05 14.56 -0.33
CA LEU A 77 6.43 15.03 -0.25
C LEU A 77 6.95 15.47 -1.62
N GLU A 78 6.77 14.65 -2.67
CA GLU A 78 7.18 15.00 -4.03
C GLU A 78 6.51 16.28 -4.54
N LYS A 79 5.19 16.43 -4.31
CA LYS A 79 4.46 17.65 -4.66
C LYS A 79 5.02 18.87 -3.93
N ASN A 80 5.36 18.73 -2.65
CA ASN A 80 5.95 19.82 -1.87
C ASN A 80 7.35 20.19 -2.36
N TYR A 81 8.20 19.21 -2.67
CA TYR A 81 9.52 19.45 -3.26
C TYR A 81 9.42 20.16 -4.61
N SER A 82 8.49 19.73 -5.47
CA SER A 82 8.26 20.36 -6.78
C SER A 82 7.86 21.84 -6.63
N LYS A 83 6.86 22.14 -5.77
CA LYS A 83 6.45 23.52 -5.47
C LYS A 83 7.57 24.37 -4.89
N LEU A 84 8.41 23.80 -4.02
CA LEU A 84 9.55 24.52 -3.45
C LEU A 84 10.59 24.85 -4.53
N ASN A 85 10.86 23.89 -5.43
CA ASN A 85 11.80 24.09 -6.52
C ASN A 85 11.30 25.16 -7.51
N GLU A 86 10.01 25.16 -7.85
CA GLU A 86 9.40 26.23 -8.65
C GLU A 86 9.59 27.60 -7.98
N LYS A 87 9.27 27.72 -6.68
CA LYS A 87 9.48 28.97 -5.93
C LYS A 87 10.93 29.42 -5.95
N LEU A 88 11.88 28.51 -5.79
CA LEU A 88 13.31 28.81 -5.86
C LEU A 88 13.72 29.29 -7.26
N ASN A 89 13.21 28.65 -8.31
CA ASN A 89 13.47 29.04 -9.69
C ASN A 89 12.89 30.42 -10.00
N PHE A 90 11.65 30.69 -9.61
CA PHE A 90 11.04 32.01 -9.72
C PHE A 90 11.87 33.08 -9.00
N ARG A 91 12.33 32.80 -7.77
CA ARG A 91 13.16 33.73 -6.99
C ARG A 91 14.50 34.02 -7.68
N LYS A 92 15.17 33.00 -8.21
CA LYS A 92 16.42 33.15 -8.97
C LYS A 92 16.22 34.00 -10.23
N LEU A 93 15.16 33.75 -10.99
CA LEU A 93 14.82 34.53 -12.19
C LEU A 93 14.53 36.00 -11.85
N TRP A 94 13.75 36.24 -10.80
CA TRP A 94 13.41 37.59 -10.36
C TRP A 94 14.64 38.39 -9.90
N GLN A 95 15.58 37.75 -9.17
CA GLN A 95 16.84 38.38 -8.80
C GLN A 95 17.70 38.73 -10.02
N LYS A 96 17.81 37.83 -11.01
CA LYS A 96 18.52 38.10 -12.27
C LYS A 96 17.90 39.29 -13.03
N GLY A 97 16.57 39.33 -13.15
CA GLY A 97 15.86 40.43 -13.79
C GLY A 97 16.09 41.78 -13.09
N LYS A 98 16.13 41.80 -11.75
CA LYS A 98 16.46 43.02 -10.99
C LYS A 98 17.88 43.51 -11.25
N GLN A 99 18.86 42.62 -11.31
CA GLN A 99 20.24 43.03 -11.60
C GLN A 99 20.37 43.58 -13.02
N HIS A 100 19.75 42.93 -14.01
CA HIS A 100 19.77 43.40 -15.39
C HIS A 100 19.15 44.79 -15.55
N ASN A 101 17.99 45.05 -14.91
CA ASN A 101 17.35 46.36 -14.93
C ASN A 101 18.17 47.45 -14.23
N LYS A 102 18.97 47.11 -13.21
CA LYS A 102 19.86 48.06 -12.53
C LYS A 102 21.01 48.48 -13.44
N VAL A 103 21.67 47.51 -14.07
CA VAL A 103 22.77 47.74 -15.04
C VAL A 103 22.29 48.59 -16.22
N GLN A 104 21.12 48.29 -16.78
CA GLN A 104 20.58 49.08 -17.89
C GLN A 104 20.26 50.54 -17.51
N LYS A 105 19.81 50.79 -16.27
CA LYS A 105 19.58 52.16 -15.79
C LYS A 105 20.88 52.94 -15.60
N GLU A 106 21.94 52.29 -15.12
CA GLU A 106 23.25 52.92 -14.95
C GLU A 106 23.92 53.26 -16.28
N ILE A 107 23.75 52.42 -17.31
CA ILE A 107 24.26 52.69 -18.67
C ILE A 107 23.53 53.87 -19.34
N ARG A 108 22.24 54.07 -19.07
CA ARG A 108 21.41 55.09 -19.74
C ARG A 108 21.64 56.53 -19.23
N ILE A 109 22.44 56.70 -18.18
CA ILE A 109 22.72 57.99 -17.52
C ILE A 109 24.11 58.53 -17.92
N ILE A 110 24.90 57.77 -18.69
CA ILE A 110 26.20 58.17 -19.27
C ILE A 110 25.97 58.61 -20.73
#